data_AF-A0A420RVE5-F1
#
_entry.id   AF-A0A420RVE5-F1
#
_cell.length_a   1.000
_cell.length_b   1.000
_cell.length_c   1.000
_cell.angle_alpha   90.00
_cell.angle_beta   90.00
_cell.angle_gamma   90.00
#
_symmetry.space_group_name_H-M   'P 1'
#
loop_
_entity.id
_entity.type
_entity.pdbx_description
1 polymer ?
#
loop_
_entity_poly.entity_id
_entity_poly.type
_entity_poly.pdbx_seq_one_letter_code
_entity_poly.pdbx_strand_id
1 'polypeptide(L)'
;MKEAETRAGEALRELLEKIPILHVEGIDAEAVSGDWEPDLIARLLVEGRPHQLICEFKSNGQPRYARAALLELRNYVAHRAVGATPVFIAPYISPAVRQLCDEKGVGYLDLEGNARIAFGGVFIERTVADKPVAEQRELKSLFRPKSAQVLRAMLRDPGRAWRVTELSEISGVSLGHVSNVRTGLIDREWARASDDGLVLSEPNALLDAWRDSYTAPPGERLRFYTSLHGSALEDAARSALRADNSPGRAAFASFSAAQWLSPYARTGSHYFFADDQGLRKLQAALKLTPSSKGENVIVTVPKDLGLLDDTVEPAPGAVCTSPVQTYLDLSIAGEQPQSAAEYDDRTTAAVKSVLVEIGQILGSFKGKFAIIGGAVPWLLLANEDMPHVGTLDVDVGLDAEALGDGEYATLIGALQGHGYAQREGLRRFQLVRQVPAQDGGEAIDVVVDFLMPRDAEIVKNDPPLISDFAVQRADGADLAMRFYQLVAVAGPMPDGGTNRVEIAVCSIPALLAMKGHALAGRYKQKDAYDIYYCVRNYPDGIEALAQECRPLLGHASGERGFRHIAEKFDTFEGHGPTCVRRFVEDTHALGDRTPEQWQQDAFGQIDALLRAMALRN
;
A
#
# COMPACT_ATOMS: atom_id res chain seq x y z
N MET A 1 35.26 -2.01 -5.63
CA MET A 1 35.09 -1.78 -7.07
C MET A 1 35.23 -3.10 -7.79
N LYS A 2 36.44 -3.67 -7.92
CA LYS A 2 36.67 -4.99 -8.54
C LYS A 2 35.69 -6.11 -8.17
N GLU A 3 35.41 -6.34 -6.89
CA GLU A 3 34.46 -7.40 -6.48
C GLU A 3 33.01 -7.13 -6.93
N ALA A 4 32.61 -5.86 -6.98
CA ALA A 4 31.27 -5.45 -7.44
C ALA A 4 31.16 -5.50 -8.98
N GLU A 5 32.23 -5.14 -9.70
CA GLU A 5 32.35 -5.32 -11.15
C GLU A 5 32.29 -6.81 -11.54
N THR A 6 32.98 -7.68 -10.79
CA THR A 6 32.89 -9.14 -10.99
C THR A 6 31.45 -9.63 -10.86
N ARG A 7 30.73 -9.23 -9.81
CA ARG A 7 29.32 -9.60 -9.60
C ARG A 7 28.42 -9.06 -10.70
N ALA A 8 28.68 -7.86 -11.21
CA ALA A 8 27.97 -7.29 -12.36
C ALA A 8 28.19 -8.12 -13.63
N GLY A 9 29.44 -8.55 -13.88
CA GLY A 9 29.78 -9.44 -15.00
C GLY A 9 29.12 -10.82 -14.90
N GLU A 10 29.08 -11.41 -13.70
CA GLU A 10 28.37 -12.66 -13.42
C GLU A 10 26.86 -12.54 -13.66
N ALA A 11 26.22 -11.49 -13.14
CA ALA A 11 24.79 -11.24 -13.36
C ALA A 11 24.46 -11.05 -14.85
N LEU A 12 25.33 -10.34 -15.60
CA LEU A 12 25.19 -10.16 -17.04
C LEU A 12 25.31 -11.50 -17.77
N ARG A 13 26.32 -12.31 -17.43
CA ARG A 13 26.50 -13.65 -18.00
C ARG A 13 25.28 -14.54 -17.74
N GLU A 14 24.81 -14.61 -16.50
CA GLU A 14 23.64 -15.42 -16.13
C GLU A 14 22.36 -15.00 -16.85
N LEU A 15 22.18 -13.70 -17.14
CA LEU A 15 21.05 -13.22 -17.92
C LEU A 15 21.17 -13.67 -19.38
N LEU A 16 22.34 -13.50 -19.99
CA LEU A 16 22.55 -13.76 -21.41
C LEU A 16 22.56 -15.25 -21.74
N GLU A 17 23.13 -16.10 -20.88
CA GLU A 17 23.21 -17.56 -21.07
C GLU A 17 21.81 -18.23 -21.02
N LYS A 18 20.79 -17.56 -20.49
CA LYS A 18 19.39 -18.04 -20.52
C LYS A 18 18.72 -17.90 -21.88
N ILE A 19 19.35 -17.23 -22.84
CA ILE A 19 18.76 -16.90 -24.14
C ILE A 19 19.39 -17.80 -25.22
N PRO A 20 18.64 -18.76 -25.78
CA PRO A 20 19.21 -19.80 -26.65
C PRO A 20 19.94 -19.29 -27.90
N ILE A 21 19.55 -18.12 -28.42
CA ILE A 21 20.13 -17.52 -29.64
C ILE A 21 21.44 -16.75 -29.38
N LEU A 22 21.83 -16.57 -28.11
CA LEU A 22 23.03 -15.85 -27.70
C LEU A 22 24.15 -16.83 -27.33
N HIS A 23 25.35 -16.56 -27.82
CA HIS A 23 26.57 -17.20 -27.32
C HIS A 23 27.53 -16.15 -26.77
N VAL A 24 27.89 -16.27 -25.48
CA VAL A 24 28.80 -15.36 -24.80
C VAL A 24 30.24 -15.81 -25.05
N GLU A 25 31.00 -15.08 -25.88
CA GLU A 25 32.41 -15.40 -26.14
C GLU A 25 33.31 -14.99 -24.97
N GLY A 26 32.97 -13.88 -24.30
CA GLY A 26 33.73 -13.36 -23.17
C GLY A 26 33.10 -12.11 -22.57
N ILE A 27 33.41 -11.85 -21.30
CA ILE A 27 33.11 -10.60 -20.61
C ILE A 27 34.42 -10.16 -19.97
N ASP A 28 35.02 -9.11 -20.49
CA ASP A 28 36.32 -8.60 -20.07
C ASP A 28 36.14 -7.28 -19.32
N ALA A 29 36.88 -7.11 -18.24
CA ALA A 29 37.06 -5.80 -17.60
C ALA A 29 38.28 -5.11 -18.23
N GLU A 30 38.13 -3.88 -18.72
CA GLU A 30 39.28 -3.14 -19.25
C GLU A 30 40.15 -2.58 -18.10
N ALA A 31 41.47 -2.63 -18.31
CA ALA A 31 42.45 -2.18 -17.33
C ALA A 31 42.87 -0.73 -17.61
N VAL A 32 42.44 0.17 -16.71
CA VAL A 32 42.74 1.60 -16.58
C VAL A 32 43.97 2.12 -17.35
N SER A 33 43.74 2.98 -18.36
CA SER A 33 44.67 4.06 -18.75
C SER A 33 44.05 5.10 -19.70
N GLY A 34 43.74 6.31 -19.21
CA GLY A 34 43.36 7.48 -20.04
C GLY A 34 41.90 7.91 -19.87
N ASP A 35 41.35 8.67 -20.83
CA ASP A 35 39.93 9.11 -20.89
C ASP A 35 38.95 8.00 -20.47
N TRP A 36 37.73 8.33 -20.01
CA TRP A 36 36.70 7.37 -19.56
C TRP A 36 36.63 6.10 -20.44
N GLU A 37 36.71 4.94 -19.79
CA GLU A 37 36.59 3.60 -20.38
C GLU A 37 35.48 2.83 -19.65
N PRO A 38 34.76 1.93 -20.35
CA PRO A 38 33.69 1.13 -19.75
C PRO A 38 34.25 0.09 -18.78
N ASP A 39 33.52 -0.14 -17.68
CA ASP A 39 33.91 -1.15 -16.69
C ASP A 39 33.93 -2.59 -17.26
N LEU A 40 33.01 -2.91 -18.18
CA LEU A 40 32.86 -4.25 -18.74
C LEU A 40 32.52 -4.21 -20.23
N ILE A 41 33.13 -5.09 -21.02
CA ILE A 41 32.78 -5.32 -22.43
C ILE A 41 32.38 -6.79 -22.60
N ALA A 42 31.11 -7.03 -22.94
CA ALA A 42 30.63 -8.37 -23.27
C ALA A 42 30.65 -8.58 -24.79
N ARG A 43 31.33 -9.64 -25.24
CA ARG A 43 31.44 -10.06 -26.64
C ARG A 43 30.49 -11.23 -26.88
N LEU A 44 29.58 -11.07 -27.83
CA LEU A 44 28.48 -11.99 -28.10
C LEU A 44 28.46 -12.41 -29.57
N LEU A 45 28.01 -13.63 -29.84
CA LEU A 45 27.52 -14.04 -31.16
C LEU A 45 26.00 -14.17 -31.10
N VAL A 46 25.29 -13.46 -31.99
CA VAL A 46 23.84 -13.54 -32.18
C VAL A 46 23.59 -14.13 -33.55
N GLU A 47 23.05 -15.35 -33.61
CA GLU A 47 22.87 -16.08 -34.89
C GLU A 47 24.16 -16.11 -35.74
N GLY A 48 25.32 -16.20 -35.08
CA GLY A 48 26.64 -16.21 -35.73
C GLY A 48 27.18 -14.83 -36.13
N ARG A 49 26.48 -13.72 -35.84
CA ARG A 49 26.99 -12.35 -36.06
C ARG A 49 27.58 -11.78 -34.75
N PRO A 50 28.77 -11.15 -34.80
CA PRO A 50 29.36 -10.54 -33.62
C PRO A 50 28.57 -9.31 -33.18
N HIS A 51 28.35 -9.20 -31.87
CA HIS A 51 27.75 -8.04 -31.22
C HIS A 51 28.45 -7.74 -29.90
N GLN A 52 28.52 -6.47 -29.50
CA GLN A 52 29.15 -6.05 -28.26
C GLN A 52 28.18 -5.33 -27.35
N LEU A 53 28.24 -5.63 -26.05
CA LEU A 53 27.63 -4.81 -25.00
C LEU A 53 28.72 -4.03 -24.29
N ILE A 54 28.58 -2.71 -24.26
CA ILE A 54 29.46 -1.80 -23.52
C ILE A 54 28.78 -1.47 -22.21
N CYS A 55 29.36 -1.86 -21.10
CA CYS A 55 28.69 -1.85 -19.81
C CYS A 55 29.43 -0.97 -18.80
N GLU A 56 28.68 -0.14 -18.08
CA GLU A 56 29.19 0.68 -16.98
C GLU A 56 28.49 0.28 -15.69
N PHE A 57 29.26 -0.01 -14.65
CA PHE A 57 28.77 -0.34 -13.32
C PHE A 57 28.86 0.84 -12.37
N LYS A 58 27.75 1.20 -11.73
CA LYS A 58 27.77 2.15 -10.59
C LYS A 58 27.29 1.45 -9.33
N SER A 59 28.01 1.69 -8.23
CA SER A 59 27.66 1.18 -6.90
C SER A 59 26.36 1.76 -6.33
N ASN A 60 25.80 2.79 -6.96
CA ASN A 60 24.53 3.40 -6.60
C ASN A 60 23.72 3.67 -7.88
N GLY A 61 22.52 3.08 -7.97
CA GLY A 61 21.60 3.23 -9.10
C GLY A 61 20.60 4.37 -8.97
N GLN A 62 20.89 5.38 -8.14
CA GLN A 62 20.08 6.58 -8.01
C GLN A 62 20.28 7.54 -9.22
N PRO A 63 19.25 8.30 -9.61
CA PRO A 63 19.24 9.12 -10.84
C PRO A 63 20.48 9.96 -11.09
N ARG A 64 20.99 10.62 -10.05
CA ARG A 64 22.17 11.48 -10.15
C ARG A 64 23.40 10.74 -10.70
N TYR A 65 23.63 9.51 -10.25
CA TYR A 65 24.78 8.71 -10.67
C TYR A 65 24.55 8.08 -12.05
N ALA A 66 23.31 7.71 -12.35
CA ALA A 66 22.94 7.15 -13.64
C ALA A 66 23.12 8.15 -14.78
N ARG A 67 22.70 9.42 -14.64
CA ARG A 67 22.78 10.41 -15.75
C ARG A 67 24.18 10.56 -16.32
N ALA A 68 25.19 10.68 -15.46
CA ALA A 68 26.58 10.80 -15.89
C ALA A 68 27.03 9.55 -16.65
N ALA A 69 26.80 8.37 -16.07
CA ALA A 69 27.16 7.08 -16.67
C ALA A 69 26.49 6.86 -18.03
N LEU A 70 25.20 7.19 -18.16
CA LEU A 70 24.45 7.04 -19.41
C LEU A 70 24.99 7.95 -20.52
N LEU A 71 25.42 9.17 -20.18
CA LEU A 71 26.03 10.08 -21.15
C LEU A 71 27.38 9.56 -21.62
N GLU A 72 28.22 9.10 -20.69
CA GLU A 72 29.54 8.52 -20.98
C GLU A 72 29.43 7.28 -21.88
N LEU A 73 28.55 6.33 -21.52
CA LEU A 73 28.25 5.14 -22.32
C LEU A 73 27.85 5.47 -23.76
N ARG A 74 26.94 6.43 -23.94
CA ARG A 74 26.47 6.83 -25.27
C ARG A 74 27.57 7.49 -26.08
N ASN A 75 28.37 8.35 -25.46
CA ASN A 75 29.48 9.01 -26.12
C ASN A 75 30.53 8.00 -26.58
N TYR A 76 30.84 7.00 -25.75
CA TYR A 76 31.78 5.95 -26.10
C TYR A 76 31.26 5.08 -27.25
N VAL A 77 30.02 4.61 -27.19
CA VAL A 77 29.42 3.81 -28.28
C VAL A 77 29.39 4.61 -29.58
N ALA A 78 29.07 5.90 -29.53
CA ALA A 78 28.99 6.75 -30.72
C ALA A 78 30.35 6.98 -31.41
N HIS A 79 31.46 7.01 -30.66
CA HIS A 79 32.77 7.39 -31.21
C HIS A 79 33.78 6.24 -31.29
N ARG A 80 33.70 5.25 -30.39
CA ARG A 80 34.70 4.19 -30.24
C ARG A 80 34.16 2.79 -30.54
N ALA A 81 32.85 2.55 -30.33
CA ALA A 81 32.24 1.22 -30.50
C ALA A 81 30.93 1.31 -31.31
N VAL A 82 31.02 1.82 -32.55
CA VAL A 82 29.84 2.02 -33.41
C VAL A 82 29.13 0.69 -33.67
N GLY A 83 27.84 0.65 -33.33
CA GLY A 83 27.00 -0.55 -33.47
C GLY A 83 26.93 -1.42 -32.23
N ALA A 84 27.71 -1.14 -31.18
CA ALA A 84 27.57 -1.80 -29.88
C ALA A 84 26.34 -1.27 -29.10
N THR A 85 25.89 -2.03 -28.11
CA THR A 85 24.76 -1.64 -27.25
C THR A 85 25.26 -1.18 -25.88
N PRO A 86 24.97 0.06 -25.46
CA PRO A 86 25.32 0.52 -24.12
C PRO A 86 24.39 -0.13 -23.07
N VAL A 87 24.94 -0.54 -21.94
CA VAL A 87 24.21 -1.15 -20.82
C VAL A 87 24.65 -0.54 -19.50
N PHE A 88 23.71 -0.06 -18.71
CA PHE A 88 23.95 0.46 -17.36
C PHE A 88 23.70 -0.61 -16.30
N ILE A 89 24.65 -0.81 -15.38
CA ILE A 89 24.54 -1.82 -14.33
C ILE A 89 24.65 -1.16 -12.95
N ALA A 90 23.78 -1.55 -12.02
CA ALA A 90 23.85 -1.11 -10.62
C ALA A 90 23.29 -2.19 -9.68
N PRO A 91 23.52 -2.12 -8.36
CA PRO A 91 22.90 -3.04 -7.40
C PRO A 91 21.37 -3.09 -7.53
N TYR A 92 20.74 -1.92 -7.67
CA TYR A 92 19.30 -1.77 -7.91
C TYR A 92 19.04 -0.55 -8.78
N ILE A 93 18.13 -0.66 -9.75
CA ILE A 93 17.78 0.45 -10.65
C ILE A 93 16.33 0.89 -10.42
N SER A 94 16.18 2.11 -9.90
CA SER A 94 14.87 2.69 -9.62
C SER A 94 14.02 2.87 -10.89
N PRO A 95 12.66 2.90 -10.80
CA PRO A 95 11.80 3.16 -11.96
C PRO A 95 12.18 4.42 -12.75
N ALA A 96 12.56 5.51 -12.06
CA ALA A 96 13.00 6.74 -12.70
C ALA A 96 14.28 6.55 -13.53
N VAL A 97 15.22 5.74 -13.05
CA VAL A 97 16.44 5.43 -13.82
C VAL A 97 16.15 4.48 -14.97
N ARG A 98 15.24 3.51 -14.81
CA ARG A 98 14.81 2.64 -15.92
C ARG A 98 14.18 3.45 -17.06
N GLN A 99 13.31 4.40 -16.72
CA GLN A 99 12.74 5.33 -17.70
C GLN A 99 13.83 6.17 -18.36
N LEU A 100 14.78 6.69 -17.59
CA LEU A 100 15.90 7.46 -18.14
C LEU A 100 16.77 6.63 -19.09
N CYS A 101 17.05 5.37 -18.76
CA CYS A 101 17.76 4.44 -19.64
C CYS A 101 17.00 4.25 -20.96
N ASP A 102 15.69 4.05 -20.91
CA ASP A 102 14.84 3.90 -22.10
C ASP A 102 14.87 5.16 -22.99
N GLU A 103 14.62 6.33 -22.42
CA GLU A 103 14.66 7.62 -23.13
C GLU A 103 16.02 7.89 -23.81
N LYS A 104 17.10 7.35 -23.25
CA LYS A 104 18.46 7.50 -23.76
C LYS A 104 18.88 6.37 -24.70
N GLY A 105 18.05 5.35 -24.91
CA GLY A 105 18.38 4.18 -25.73
C GLY A 105 19.52 3.35 -25.14
N VAL A 106 19.60 3.28 -23.81
CA VAL A 106 20.60 2.53 -23.06
C VAL A 106 19.92 1.35 -22.38
N GLY A 107 20.47 0.15 -22.55
CA GLY A 107 20.01 -1.02 -21.82
C GLY A 107 20.33 -0.91 -20.34
N TYR A 108 19.69 -1.70 -19.50
CA TYR A 108 20.01 -1.77 -18.08
C TYR A 108 19.94 -3.20 -17.52
N LEU A 109 20.68 -3.42 -16.44
CA LEU A 109 20.64 -4.63 -15.63
C LEU A 109 20.88 -4.26 -14.17
N ASP A 110 20.12 -4.82 -13.24
CA ASP A 110 20.44 -4.74 -11.82
C ASP A 110 20.64 -6.13 -11.18
N LEU A 111 21.23 -6.14 -9.98
CA LEU A 111 21.57 -7.37 -9.27
C LEU A 111 20.35 -8.03 -8.60
N GLU A 112 19.18 -7.41 -8.69
CA GLU A 112 17.90 -7.90 -8.17
C GLU A 112 17.10 -8.59 -9.28
N GLY A 113 17.52 -8.42 -10.55
CA GLY A 113 16.97 -9.10 -11.71
C GLY A 113 16.11 -8.23 -12.62
N ASN A 114 16.04 -6.91 -12.39
CA ASN A 114 15.47 -5.99 -13.37
C ASN A 114 16.44 -5.86 -14.55
N ALA A 115 15.94 -6.04 -15.76
CA ALA A 115 16.77 -5.89 -16.96
C ALA A 115 15.94 -5.37 -18.13
N ARG A 116 16.57 -4.55 -18.97
CA ARG A 116 16.08 -4.25 -20.33
C ARG A 116 17.25 -4.12 -21.27
N ILE A 117 17.40 -5.02 -22.23
CA ILE A 117 18.48 -4.98 -23.20
C ILE A 117 17.89 -5.33 -24.57
N ALA A 118 18.12 -4.48 -25.57
CA ALA A 118 17.54 -4.62 -26.89
C ALA A 118 18.59 -4.35 -27.98
N PHE A 119 18.80 -5.32 -28.88
CA PHE A 119 19.73 -5.22 -30.01
C PHE A 119 19.51 -6.35 -31.01
N GLY A 120 19.73 -6.11 -32.30
CA GLY A 120 19.83 -7.19 -33.31
C GLY A 120 18.66 -8.18 -33.37
N GLY A 121 17.43 -7.75 -33.06
CA GLY A 121 16.24 -8.63 -32.98
C GLY A 121 16.04 -9.32 -31.62
N VAL A 122 16.99 -9.17 -30.70
CA VAL A 122 16.91 -9.64 -29.31
C VAL A 122 16.27 -8.55 -28.47
N PHE A 123 15.24 -8.91 -27.70
CA PHE A 123 14.59 -8.05 -26.72
C PHE A 123 14.47 -8.79 -25.40
N ILE A 124 15.14 -8.26 -24.37
CA ILE A 124 15.14 -8.78 -23.01
C ILE A 124 14.44 -7.73 -22.16
N GLU A 125 13.35 -8.09 -21.48
CA GLU A 125 12.72 -7.24 -20.48
C GLU A 125 12.27 -8.08 -19.30
N ARG A 126 12.72 -7.69 -18.10
CA ARG A 126 12.37 -8.33 -16.84
C ARG A 126 12.21 -7.26 -15.77
N THR A 127 11.13 -7.35 -15.01
CA THR A 127 10.85 -6.46 -13.88
C THR A 127 10.55 -7.30 -12.64
N VAL A 128 11.20 -6.96 -11.53
CA VAL A 128 10.91 -7.47 -10.20
C VAL A 128 10.04 -6.45 -9.47
N ALA A 129 8.98 -6.92 -8.81
CA ALA A 129 7.97 -6.05 -8.20
C ALA A 129 8.47 -5.35 -6.92
N ASP A 130 9.36 -6.01 -6.17
CA ASP A 130 9.78 -5.53 -4.86
C ASP A 130 11.05 -4.70 -4.92
N LYS A 131 11.04 -3.57 -4.18
CA LYS A 131 12.26 -2.80 -3.90
C LYS A 131 13.14 -3.61 -2.94
N PRO A 132 14.47 -3.64 -3.09
CA PRO A 132 15.35 -4.29 -2.13
C PRO A 132 15.17 -3.75 -0.71
N VAL A 133 15.36 -4.60 0.30
CA VAL A 133 15.20 -4.21 1.71
C VAL A 133 16.07 -3.01 2.07
N ALA A 134 17.29 -2.94 1.52
CA ALA A 134 18.22 -1.82 1.71
C ALA A 134 17.63 -0.50 1.17
N GLU A 135 17.10 -0.51 -0.05
CA GLU A 135 16.47 0.64 -0.70
C GLU A 135 15.19 1.07 0.01
N GLN A 136 14.36 0.11 0.42
CA GLN A 136 13.19 0.40 1.24
C GLN A 136 13.58 1.06 2.57
N ARG A 137 14.65 0.59 3.21
CA ARG A 137 15.14 1.14 4.48
C ARG A 137 15.68 2.55 4.30
N GLU A 138 16.43 2.81 3.24
CA GLU A 138 16.96 4.15 2.95
C GLU A 138 15.82 5.13 2.66
N LEU A 139 14.87 4.75 1.81
CA LEU A 139 13.68 5.53 1.50
C LEU A 139 12.84 5.81 2.76
N LYS A 140 12.53 4.77 3.55
CA LYS A 140 11.81 4.93 4.82
C LYS A 140 12.57 5.81 5.81
N SER A 141 13.90 5.87 5.74
CA SER A 141 14.70 6.71 6.63
C SER A 141 14.50 8.20 6.36
N LEU A 142 14.34 8.59 5.09
CA LEU A 142 14.03 9.97 4.68
C LEU A 142 12.66 10.47 5.17
N PHE A 143 11.74 9.56 5.49
CA PHE A 143 10.40 9.89 5.96
C PHE A 143 10.23 9.67 7.47
N ARG A 144 11.31 9.39 8.20
CA ARG A 144 11.29 9.30 9.67
C ARG A 144 11.06 10.68 10.30
N PRO A 145 10.56 10.74 11.56
CA PRO A 145 10.17 11.98 12.22
C PRO A 145 11.11 13.19 12.06
N LYS A 146 12.42 13.01 12.27
CA LYS A 146 13.41 14.09 12.13
C LYS A 146 13.65 14.53 10.69
N SER A 147 13.73 13.60 9.75
CA SER A 147 13.84 13.94 8.33
C SER A 147 12.54 14.58 7.82
N ALA A 148 11.40 14.07 8.25
CA ALA A 148 10.07 14.61 7.95
C ALA A 148 9.93 16.09 8.37
N GLN A 149 10.47 16.51 9.52
CA GLN A 149 10.46 17.92 9.94
C GLN A 149 11.17 18.82 8.91
N VAL A 150 12.30 18.37 8.37
CA VAL A 150 13.01 19.08 7.28
C VAL A 150 12.17 19.11 6.00
N LEU A 151 11.58 17.97 5.62
CA LEU A 151 10.78 17.87 4.40
C LEU A 151 9.51 18.74 4.46
N ARG A 152 8.81 18.80 5.60
CA ARG A 152 7.64 19.68 5.78
C ARG A 152 8.02 21.16 5.63
N ALA A 153 9.17 21.57 6.19
CA ALA A 153 9.67 22.93 6.02
C ALA A 153 9.94 23.27 4.55
N MET A 154 10.60 22.37 3.81
CA MET A 154 10.90 22.58 2.38
C MET A 154 9.64 22.53 1.50
N LEU A 155 8.71 21.59 1.74
CA LEU A 155 7.48 21.44 0.96
C LEU A 155 6.48 22.59 1.17
N ARG A 156 6.61 23.34 2.27
CA ARG A 156 5.81 24.56 2.51
C ARG A 156 6.18 25.70 1.56
N ASP A 157 7.43 25.74 1.11
CA ASP A 157 7.91 26.69 0.11
C ASP A 157 8.88 26.00 -0.87
N PRO A 158 8.35 25.20 -1.83
CA PRO A 158 9.17 24.33 -2.67
C PRO A 158 10.17 25.08 -3.57
N GLY A 159 9.82 26.30 -3.96
CA GLY A 159 10.66 27.14 -4.83
C GLY A 159 11.80 27.83 -4.11
N ARG A 160 11.79 27.86 -2.77
CA ARG A 160 12.78 28.56 -1.97
C ARG A 160 14.10 27.80 -1.90
N ALA A 161 15.20 28.54 -2.00
CA ALA A 161 16.54 28.04 -1.70
C ALA A 161 16.79 28.09 -0.19
N TRP A 162 17.15 26.94 0.36
CA TRP A 162 17.33 26.75 1.79
C TRP A 162 18.80 26.50 2.14
N ARG A 163 19.36 27.27 3.08
CA ARG A 163 20.67 26.97 3.66
C ARG A 163 20.54 25.85 4.69
N VAL A 164 21.55 24.98 4.79
CA VAL A 164 21.54 23.86 5.75
C VAL A 164 21.43 24.35 7.19
N THR A 165 22.06 25.49 7.52
CA THR A 165 21.95 26.13 8.83
C THR A 165 20.54 26.59 9.15
N GLU A 166 19.88 27.19 8.17
CA GLU A 166 18.51 27.66 8.31
C GLU A 166 17.53 26.49 8.47
N LEU A 167 17.65 25.43 7.66
CA LEU A 167 16.83 24.24 7.82
C LEU A 167 17.02 23.61 9.19
N SER A 168 18.25 23.59 9.71
CA SER A 168 18.53 23.08 11.06
C SER A 168 17.83 23.88 12.14
N GLU A 169 17.86 25.21 12.04
CA GLU A 169 17.22 26.13 12.99
C GLU A 169 15.68 25.99 12.96
N ILE A 170 15.06 26.03 11.78
CA ILE A 170 13.59 26.01 11.65
C ILE A 170 13.00 24.63 11.97
N SER A 171 13.69 23.54 11.59
CA SER A 171 13.18 22.18 11.86
C SER A 171 13.54 21.65 13.25
N GLY A 172 14.45 22.31 13.99
CA GLY A 172 14.95 21.78 15.27
C GLY A 172 15.75 20.47 15.12
N VAL A 173 16.32 20.25 13.93
CA VAL A 173 17.08 19.05 13.56
C VAL A 173 18.56 19.41 13.45
N SER A 174 19.48 18.50 13.81
CA SER A 174 20.92 18.80 13.76
C SER A 174 21.44 19.01 12.32
N LEU A 175 22.44 19.88 12.14
CA LEU A 175 23.09 20.15 10.86
C LEU A 175 23.53 18.88 10.12
N GLY A 176 24.07 17.90 10.85
CA GLY A 176 24.48 16.62 10.27
C GLY A 176 23.30 15.83 9.70
N HIS A 177 22.16 15.83 10.40
CA HIS A 177 20.96 15.14 9.92
C HIS A 177 20.31 15.88 8.74
N VAL A 178 20.26 17.21 8.76
CA VAL A 178 19.84 18.01 7.59
C VAL A 178 20.74 17.73 6.39
N SER A 179 22.06 17.59 6.59
CA SER A 179 23.00 17.25 5.53
C SER A 179 22.74 15.87 4.93
N ASN A 180 22.37 14.88 5.75
CA ASN A 180 21.97 13.56 5.28
C ASN A 180 20.68 13.60 4.44
N VAL A 181 19.67 14.37 4.90
CA VAL A 181 18.43 14.59 4.14
C VAL A 181 18.74 15.25 2.80
N ARG A 182 19.58 16.31 2.80
CA ARG A 182 20.06 16.97 1.58
C ARG A 182 20.66 15.98 0.59
N THR A 183 21.57 15.11 1.04
CA THR A 183 22.19 14.09 0.18
C THR A 183 21.15 13.16 -0.40
N GLY A 184 20.26 12.59 0.43
CA GLY A 184 19.23 11.66 -0.03
C GLY A 184 18.21 12.28 -0.99
N LEU A 185 17.91 13.57 -0.86
CA LEU A 185 17.06 14.32 -1.81
C LEU A 185 17.79 14.60 -3.14
N ILE A 186 19.07 14.98 -3.10
CA ILE A 186 19.87 15.27 -4.29
C ILE A 186 20.10 14.00 -5.11
N ASP A 187 20.44 12.90 -4.46
CA ASP A 187 20.79 11.68 -5.18
C ASP A 187 19.56 11.09 -5.91
N ARG A 188 18.35 11.32 -5.36
CA ARG A 188 17.05 11.01 -5.97
C ARG A 188 16.54 12.07 -6.96
N GLU A 189 17.29 13.13 -7.19
CA GLU A 189 16.90 14.30 -8.01
C GLU A 189 15.64 15.03 -7.53
N TRP A 190 15.18 14.77 -6.31
CA TRP A 190 14.07 15.51 -5.70
C TRP A 190 14.46 16.92 -5.28
N ALA A 191 15.75 17.18 -5.11
CA ALA A 191 16.31 18.50 -4.86
C ALA A 191 17.59 18.75 -5.66
N ARG A 192 17.94 20.02 -5.84
CA ARG A 192 19.19 20.45 -6.46
C ARG A 192 19.92 21.46 -5.59
N ALA A 193 21.24 21.43 -5.64
CA ALA A 193 22.07 22.48 -5.06
C ALA A 193 22.08 23.69 -5.99
N SER A 194 22.01 24.88 -5.40
CA SER A 194 22.20 26.18 -6.04
C SER A 194 23.17 27.02 -5.21
N ASP A 195 23.62 28.15 -5.76
CA ASP A 195 24.50 29.08 -5.04
C ASP A 195 23.84 29.62 -3.76
N ASP A 196 22.52 29.73 -3.76
CA ASP A 196 21.72 30.25 -2.64
C ASP A 196 21.31 29.17 -1.63
N GLY A 197 21.48 27.89 -1.95
CA GLY A 197 21.12 26.77 -1.08
C GLY A 197 20.49 25.57 -1.79
N LEU A 198 19.81 24.71 -1.03
CA LEU A 198 19.08 23.55 -1.54
C LEU A 198 17.66 23.95 -1.95
N VAL A 199 17.25 23.60 -3.17
CA VAL A 199 15.89 23.85 -3.71
C VAL A 199 15.24 22.53 -4.09
N LEU A 200 13.94 22.36 -3.84
CA LEU A 200 13.21 21.18 -4.34
C LEU A 200 13.01 21.29 -5.85
N SER A 201 13.38 20.23 -6.57
CA SER A 201 13.19 20.14 -8.03
C SER A 201 11.88 19.44 -8.37
N GLU A 202 11.57 18.36 -7.64
CA GLU A 202 10.42 17.49 -7.90
C GLU A 202 9.55 17.33 -6.64
N PRO A 203 8.90 18.41 -6.15
CA PRO A 203 8.15 18.38 -4.90
C PRO A 203 6.96 17.40 -4.92
N ASN A 204 6.30 17.24 -6.08
CA ASN A 204 5.19 16.30 -6.22
C ASN A 204 5.66 14.84 -6.12
N ALA A 205 6.74 14.49 -6.81
CA ALA A 205 7.30 13.14 -6.76
C ALA A 205 7.81 12.77 -5.36
N LEU A 206 8.39 13.73 -4.64
CA LEU A 206 8.75 13.58 -3.23
C LEU A 206 7.51 13.31 -2.36
N LEU A 207 6.43 14.07 -2.55
CA LEU A 207 5.19 13.91 -1.79
C LEU A 207 4.48 12.58 -2.10
N ASP A 208 4.45 12.15 -3.36
CA ASP A 208 3.92 10.85 -3.78
C ASP A 208 4.71 9.70 -3.14
N ALA A 209 6.04 9.76 -3.17
CA ALA A 209 6.89 8.76 -2.53
C ALA A 209 6.70 8.71 -1.01
N TRP A 210 6.46 9.86 -0.39
CA TRP A 210 6.16 9.94 1.03
C TRP A 210 4.80 9.30 1.32
N ARG A 211 3.74 9.67 0.58
CA ARG A 211 2.40 9.07 0.69
C ARG A 211 2.46 7.54 0.61
N ASP A 212 3.11 7.00 -0.42
CA ASP A 212 3.15 5.57 -0.69
C ASP A 212 3.86 4.74 0.42
N SER A 213 4.64 5.41 1.26
CA SER A 213 5.32 4.80 2.41
C SER A 213 4.84 5.33 3.76
N TYR A 214 3.80 6.17 3.75
CA TYR A 214 3.29 6.83 4.93
C TYR A 214 2.60 5.83 5.85
N THR A 215 2.83 6.00 7.15
CA THR A 215 2.12 5.27 8.20
C THR A 215 1.71 6.27 9.24
N ALA A 216 0.54 6.06 9.86
CA ALA A 216 0.05 6.93 10.93
C ALA A 216 1.15 7.18 11.99
N PRO A 217 1.30 8.43 12.47
CA PRO A 217 2.30 8.75 13.48
C PRO A 217 2.11 7.86 14.72
N PRO A 218 3.18 7.22 15.23
CA PRO A 218 3.06 6.37 16.41
C PRO A 218 2.67 7.23 17.61
N GLY A 219 1.65 6.80 18.35
CA GLY A 219 1.08 7.56 19.45
C GLY A 219 -0.03 6.79 20.14
N GLU A 220 -0.53 7.37 21.23
CA GLU A 220 -1.73 6.90 21.90
C GLU A 220 -2.95 7.53 21.22
N ARG A 221 -3.87 6.70 20.70
CA ARG A 221 -5.09 7.17 20.04
C ARG A 221 -6.26 6.99 20.99
N LEU A 222 -6.81 8.10 21.47
CA LEU A 222 -7.85 8.15 22.48
C LEU A 222 -9.19 8.50 21.84
N ARG A 223 -10.24 7.79 22.24
CA ARG A 223 -11.60 7.95 21.71
C ARG A 223 -12.50 8.56 22.76
N PHE A 224 -13.24 9.58 22.34
CA PHE A 224 -14.12 10.34 23.20
C PHE A 224 -15.47 10.58 22.54
N TYR A 225 -16.45 10.78 23.41
CA TYR A 225 -17.74 11.32 23.05
C TYR A 225 -17.90 12.73 23.63
N THR A 226 -18.47 13.62 22.82
CA THR A 226 -18.99 14.92 23.27
C THR A 226 -20.43 15.10 22.79
N SER A 227 -21.24 15.77 23.61
CA SER A 227 -22.57 16.23 23.23
C SER A 227 -22.55 17.56 22.47
N LEU A 228 -21.39 18.21 22.33
CA LEU A 228 -21.27 19.45 21.55
C LEU A 228 -21.35 19.13 20.06
N HIS A 229 -21.97 20.03 19.31
CA HIS A 229 -22.13 19.90 17.86
C HIS A 229 -22.16 21.27 17.18
N GLY A 230 -21.90 21.31 15.87
CA GLY A 230 -21.94 22.54 15.07
C GLY A 230 -21.05 23.64 15.65
N SER A 231 -21.52 24.89 15.59
CA SER A 231 -20.74 26.05 16.03
C SER A 231 -20.28 25.98 17.49
N ALA A 232 -21.06 25.36 18.37
CA ALA A 232 -20.71 25.22 19.78
C ALA A 232 -19.46 24.33 19.99
N LEU A 233 -19.32 23.26 19.20
CA LEU A 233 -18.13 22.41 19.21
C LEU A 233 -16.95 23.16 18.59
N GLU A 234 -17.17 23.80 17.44
CA GLU A 234 -16.13 24.54 16.73
C GLU A 234 -15.54 25.68 17.58
N ASP A 235 -16.38 26.47 18.24
CA ASP A 235 -15.94 27.58 19.10
C ASP A 235 -15.20 27.07 20.35
N ALA A 236 -15.67 25.98 20.95
CA ALA A 236 -15.00 25.35 22.09
C ALA A 236 -13.63 24.78 21.70
N ALA A 237 -13.56 24.07 20.56
CA ALA A 237 -12.30 23.56 20.03
C ALA A 237 -11.34 24.71 19.73
N ARG A 238 -11.76 25.73 18.98
CA ARG A 238 -10.92 26.90 18.66
C ARG A 238 -10.43 27.60 19.93
N SER A 239 -11.27 27.72 20.96
CA SER A 239 -10.83 28.30 22.24
C SER A 239 -9.78 27.45 22.95
N ALA A 240 -9.86 26.12 22.85
CA ALA A 240 -8.88 25.20 23.45
C ALA A 240 -7.55 25.18 22.69
N LEU A 241 -7.60 25.40 21.38
CA LEU A 241 -6.45 25.37 20.48
C LEU A 241 -5.68 26.69 20.41
N ARG A 242 -6.31 27.82 20.79
CA ARG A 242 -5.64 29.13 20.80
C ARG A 242 -4.36 29.06 21.62
N ALA A 243 -3.29 29.59 21.04
CA ALA A 243 -2.05 29.84 21.76
C ALA A 243 -2.29 30.91 22.84
N ASP A 244 -2.55 30.47 24.05
CA ASP A 244 -2.53 31.29 25.25
C ASP A 244 -1.22 31.07 26.03
N ASN A 245 -0.97 31.87 27.07
CA ASN A 245 0.19 31.66 27.97
C ASN A 245 0.08 30.35 28.79
N SER A 246 -0.92 29.49 28.51
CA SER A 246 -1.12 28.22 29.21
C SER A 246 -0.35 27.10 28.50
N PRO A 247 0.38 26.26 29.24
CA PRO A 247 1.18 25.21 28.63
C PRO A 247 0.27 24.12 28.02
N GLY A 248 0.68 23.56 26.87
CA GLY A 248 -0.02 22.50 26.14
C GLY A 248 -0.42 22.89 24.72
N ARG A 249 -0.07 22.02 23.77
CA ARG A 249 -0.28 22.20 22.33
C ARG A 249 -1.27 21.18 21.80
N ALA A 250 -2.16 21.65 20.94
CA ALA A 250 -3.07 20.80 20.19
C ALA A 250 -3.37 21.44 18.83
N ALA A 251 -3.82 20.64 17.88
CA ALA A 251 -4.25 21.08 16.57
C ALA A 251 -5.39 20.20 16.04
N PHE A 252 -6.28 20.78 15.24
CA PHE A 252 -7.13 20.01 14.34
C PHE A 252 -6.24 19.17 13.42
N ALA A 253 -6.65 17.93 13.17
CA ALA A 253 -5.92 16.96 12.34
C ALA A 253 -6.85 16.33 11.30
N SER A 254 -6.29 15.64 10.31
CA SER A 254 -7.03 14.86 9.30
C SER A 254 -8.23 15.65 8.72
N PHE A 255 -9.42 15.06 8.66
CA PHE A 255 -10.64 15.70 8.15
C PHE A 255 -11.01 17.00 8.88
N SER A 256 -10.69 17.14 10.18
CA SER A 256 -10.97 18.37 10.91
C SER A 256 -10.02 19.51 10.53
N ALA A 257 -8.75 19.22 10.26
CA ALA A 257 -7.84 20.21 9.67
C ALA A 257 -8.25 20.55 8.24
N ALA A 258 -8.63 19.54 7.46
CA ALA A 258 -9.06 19.69 6.08
C ALA A 258 -10.27 20.62 5.95
N GLN A 259 -11.23 20.56 6.87
CA GLN A 259 -12.38 21.47 6.89
C GLN A 259 -11.97 22.96 6.94
N TRP A 260 -10.83 23.29 7.55
CA TRP A 260 -10.35 24.67 7.60
C TRP A 260 -9.42 25.03 6.44
N LEU A 261 -8.67 24.05 5.92
CA LEU A 261 -7.69 24.27 4.84
C LEU A 261 -8.32 24.18 3.45
N SER A 262 -9.28 23.28 3.26
CA SER A 262 -9.88 22.92 1.96
C SER A 262 -11.22 22.17 2.19
N PRO A 263 -12.35 22.88 2.40
CA PRO A 263 -13.61 22.35 2.92
C PRO A 263 -14.44 21.53 1.91
N TYR A 264 -13.88 20.45 1.36
CA TYR A 264 -14.57 19.58 0.40
C TYR A 264 -15.24 18.34 1.05
N ALA A 265 -14.81 17.94 2.24
CA ALA A 265 -15.35 16.78 2.97
C ALA A 265 -16.02 17.22 4.28
N ARG A 266 -17.18 16.64 4.59
CA ARG A 266 -17.83 16.74 5.91
C ARG A 266 -17.81 15.37 6.56
N THR A 267 -17.31 15.28 7.77
CA THR A 267 -17.28 14.04 8.55
C THR A 267 -17.96 14.26 9.89
N GLY A 268 -18.64 13.23 10.41
CA GLY A 268 -19.31 13.27 11.72
C GLY A 268 -18.35 13.15 12.91
N SER A 269 -17.08 12.85 12.66
CA SER A 269 -16.04 12.68 13.68
C SER A 269 -15.01 13.81 13.62
N HIS A 270 -14.53 14.22 14.78
CA HIS A 270 -13.52 15.27 14.93
C HIS A 270 -12.17 14.68 15.32
N TYR A 271 -11.09 15.12 14.67
CA TYR A 271 -9.75 14.57 14.84
C TYR A 271 -8.79 15.65 15.32
N PHE A 272 -7.99 15.32 16.33
CA PHE A 272 -7.00 16.20 16.93
C PHE A 272 -5.66 15.50 17.14
N PHE A 273 -4.57 16.24 17.00
CA PHE A 273 -3.30 15.89 17.64
C PHE A 273 -3.10 16.78 18.86
N ALA A 274 -2.56 16.22 19.94
CA ALA A 274 -2.24 16.99 21.14
C ALA A 274 -1.04 16.41 21.90
N ASP A 275 -0.33 17.24 22.65
CA ASP A 275 0.50 16.75 23.76
C ASP A 275 -0.36 16.43 24.99
N ASP A 276 0.22 15.88 26.06
CA ASP A 276 -0.51 15.49 27.27
C ASP A 276 -1.32 16.63 27.90
N GLN A 277 -0.82 17.87 27.79
CA GLN A 277 -1.48 19.04 28.37
C GLN A 277 -2.56 19.58 27.42
N GLY A 278 -2.31 19.57 26.12
CA GLY A 278 -3.28 19.86 25.07
C GLY A 278 -4.47 18.90 25.11
N LEU A 279 -4.23 17.61 25.39
CA LEU A 279 -5.29 16.63 25.60
C LEU A 279 -6.20 17.05 26.77
N ARG A 280 -5.63 17.46 27.91
CA ARG A 280 -6.41 17.94 29.06
C ARG A 280 -7.21 19.20 28.73
N LYS A 281 -6.63 20.13 27.95
CA LYS A 281 -7.34 21.32 27.46
C LYS A 281 -8.55 20.92 26.61
N LEU A 282 -8.36 20.01 25.65
CA LEU A 282 -9.43 19.50 24.80
C LEU A 282 -10.51 18.78 25.62
N GLN A 283 -10.13 17.94 26.57
CA GLN A 283 -11.05 17.23 27.46
C GLN A 283 -11.95 18.20 28.23
N ALA A 284 -11.36 19.24 28.83
CA ALA A 284 -12.12 20.24 29.59
C ALA A 284 -13.02 21.08 28.69
N ALA A 285 -12.49 21.62 27.59
CA ALA A 285 -13.22 22.54 26.72
C ALA A 285 -14.36 21.86 25.95
N LEU A 286 -14.11 20.65 25.43
CA LEU A 286 -15.07 19.89 24.65
C LEU A 286 -15.96 18.98 25.50
N LYS A 287 -15.80 18.99 26.83
CA LYS A 287 -16.53 18.11 27.77
C LYS A 287 -16.42 16.64 27.36
N LEU A 288 -15.21 16.21 27.01
CA LEU A 288 -14.98 14.87 26.49
C LEU A 288 -15.19 13.81 27.57
N THR A 289 -15.91 12.77 27.21
CA THR A 289 -16.08 11.56 28.02
C THR A 289 -15.44 10.39 27.29
N PRO A 290 -14.61 9.55 27.94
CA PRO A 290 -14.09 8.34 27.31
C PRO A 290 -15.25 7.49 26.80
N SER A 291 -15.16 7.00 25.56
CA SER A 291 -16.20 6.15 24.99
C SER A 291 -15.60 4.92 24.32
N SER A 292 -16.28 3.78 24.49
CA SER A 292 -15.99 2.52 23.81
C SER A 292 -16.89 2.26 22.60
N LYS A 293 -17.96 3.06 22.39
CA LYS A 293 -18.87 3.00 21.21
C LYS A 293 -19.51 4.37 20.93
N GLY A 294 -19.63 4.74 19.66
CA GLY A 294 -20.30 5.97 19.24
C GLY A 294 -19.45 7.23 19.48
N GLU A 295 -18.13 7.10 19.45
CA GLU A 295 -17.19 8.20 19.52
C GLU A 295 -17.40 9.19 18.36
N ASN A 296 -17.31 10.47 18.67
CA ASN A 296 -17.32 11.54 17.67
C ASN A 296 -16.10 12.44 17.79
N VAL A 297 -15.17 12.13 18.71
CA VAL A 297 -13.89 12.84 18.86
C VAL A 297 -12.76 11.84 19.05
N ILE A 298 -11.73 11.95 18.22
CA ILE A 298 -10.50 11.19 18.29
C ILE A 298 -9.36 12.17 18.59
N VAL A 299 -8.61 11.91 19.66
CA VAL A 299 -7.39 12.67 19.98
C VAL A 299 -6.21 11.73 19.95
N THR A 300 -5.21 12.04 19.13
CA THR A 300 -3.95 11.28 19.09
C THR A 300 -2.87 12.06 19.83
N VAL A 301 -2.20 11.40 20.78
CA VAL A 301 -1.00 11.90 21.47
C VAL A 301 0.23 11.28 20.82
N PRO A 302 0.91 11.97 19.89
CA PRO A 302 2.02 11.39 19.14
C PRO A 302 3.26 11.27 20.01
N LYS A 303 4.07 10.23 19.77
CA LYS A 303 5.40 10.08 20.41
C LYS A 303 6.38 11.16 19.98
N ASP A 304 6.27 11.65 18.74
CA ASP A 304 7.03 12.81 18.27
C ASP A 304 6.14 14.05 18.25
N LEU A 305 6.37 14.95 19.21
CA LEU A 305 5.65 16.21 19.30
C LEU A 305 6.06 17.22 18.22
N GLY A 306 7.15 16.97 17.47
CA GLY A 306 7.55 17.86 16.38
C GLY A 306 6.58 17.86 15.18
N LEU A 307 5.56 17.00 15.21
CA LEU A 307 4.39 17.10 14.33
C LEU A 307 3.57 18.37 14.57
N LEU A 308 3.60 18.92 15.79
CA LEU A 308 2.86 20.12 16.17
C LEU A 308 3.66 21.43 15.94
N ASP A 309 4.94 21.32 15.56
CA ASP A 309 5.83 22.48 15.42
C ASP A 309 5.52 23.30 14.16
N ASP A 310 4.98 22.68 13.11
CA ASP A 310 4.67 23.33 11.82
C ASP A 310 3.17 23.60 11.60
N THR A 311 2.40 23.68 12.68
CA THR A 311 0.96 24.01 12.63
C THR A 311 0.68 25.34 11.93
N VAL A 312 -0.54 25.46 11.41
CA VAL A 312 -1.03 26.65 10.69
C VAL A 312 -2.36 27.11 11.27
N GLU A 313 -2.64 28.40 11.17
CA GLU A 313 -3.88 29.01 11.66
C GLU A 313 -4.64 29.67 10.50
N PRO A 314 -5.37 28.89 9.66
CA PRO A 314 -6.15 29.42 8.55
C PRO A 314 -7.28 30.40 8.97
N ALA A 315 -7.75 30.32 10.20
CA ALA A 315 -8.73 31.24 10.78
C ALA A 315 -8.45 31.43 12.29
N PRO A 316 -8.89 32.52 12.93
CA PRO A 316 -8.58 32.80 14.34
C PRO A 316 -8.94 31.65 15.29
N GLY A 317 -7.96 31.07 15.99
CA GLY A 317 -8.09 29.91 16.87
C GLY A 317 -8.23 28.56 16.17
N ALA A 318 -8.29 28.50 14.83
CA ALA A 318 -8.35 27.25 14.08
C ALA A 318 -6.94 26.73 13.82
N VAL A 319 -6.23 26.33 14.88
CA VAL A 319 -4.88 25.75 14.76
C VAL A 319 -5.00 24.34 14.15
N CYS A 320 -4.40 24.15 12.99
CA CYS A 320 -4.45 22.92 12.20
C CYS A 320 -3.06 22.35 11.99
N THR A 321 -2.97 21.04 11.77
CA THR A 321 -1.78 20.40 11.18
C THR A 321 -1.41 21.09 9.87
N SER A 322 -0.13 21.05 9.49
CA SER A 322 0.31 21.62 8.23
C SER A 322 -0.41 20.98 7.03
N PRO A 323 -0.47 21.65 5.86
CA PRO A 323 -1.07 21.07 4.66
C PRO A 323 -0.46 19.72 4.26
N VAL A 324 0.87 19.58 4.41
CA VAL A 324 1.59 18.32 4.12
C VAL A 324 1.15 17.22 5.08
N GLN A 325 1.15 17.49 6.39
CA GLN A 325 0.71 16.52 7.39
C GLN A 325 -0.76 16.14 7.20
N THR A 326 -1.63 17.12 6.95
CA THR A 326 -3.05 16.91 6.68
C THR A 326 -3.27 16.05 5.44
N TYR A 327 -2.54 16.31 4.34
CA TYR A 327 -2.58 15.48 3.14
C TYR A 327 -2.17 14.03 3.42
N LEU A 328 -1.08 13.82 4.16
CA LEU A 328 -0.60 12.48 4.51
C LEU A 328 -1.62 11.76 5.39
N ASP A 329 -2.19 12.43 6.40
CA ASP A 329 -3.26 11.86 7.22
C ASP A 329 -4.47 11.48 6.37
N LEU A 330 -4.89 12.35 5.45
CA LEU A 330 -6.01 12.08 4.56
C LEU A 330 -5.74 10.93 3.58
N SER A 331 -4.49 10.75 3.14
CA SER A 331 -4.13 9.66 2.23
C SER A 331 -4.35 8.27 2.83
N ILE A 332 -4.39 8.19 4.16
CA ILE A 332 -4.73 7.00 4.93
C ILE A 332 -6.08 7.14 5.67
N ALA A 333 -6.73 8.31 5.61
CA ALA A 333 -8.02 8.56 6.26
C ALA A 333 -9.13 8.06 5.35
N GLY A 334 -9.73 6.93 5.73
CA GLY A 334 -10.53 6.08 4.84
C GLY A 334 -9.94 4.68 4.73
N GLU A 335 -8.67 4.49 5.13
CA GLU A 335 -8.07 3.16 5.21
C GLU A 335 -8.44 2.49 6.53
N GLN A 336 -9.60 1.84 6.48
CA GLN A 336 -9.95 0.60 7.15
C GLN A 336 -9.98 0.62 8.70
N PRO A 337 -11.09 0.15 9.30
CA PRO A 337 -11.21 0.00 10.75
C PRO A 337 -9.99 -0.68 11.38
N GLN A 338 -9.43 -0.03 12.40
CA GLN A 338 -8.24 -0.55 13.09
C GLN A 338 -8.60 -1.48 14.26
N SER A 339 -9.85 -1.43 14.70
CA SER A 339 -10.43 -2.31 15.72
C SER A 339 -11.75 -2.89 15.25
N ALA A 340 -12.20 -3.97 15.90
CA ALA A 340 -13.49 -4.59 15.63
C ALA A 340 -14.69 -3.68 16.01
N ALA A 341 -14.52 -2.75 16.98
CA ALA A 341 -15.58 -1.82 17.40
C ALA A 341 -15.93 -0.74 16.35
N GLU A 342 -15.05 -0.51 15.38
CA GLU A 342 -15.25 0.44 14.27
C GLU A 342 -16.09 -0.13 13.12
N TYR A 343 -16.44 -1.42 13.17
CA TYR A 343 -17.40 -2.01 12.24
C TYR A 343 -18.80 -1.90 12.83
N ASP A 344 -19.73 -1.35 12.05
CA ASP A 344 -21.12 -1.21 12.44
C ASP A 344 -22.05 -2.09 11.59
N ASP A 345 -23.17 -2.50 12.19
CA ASP A 345 -24.16 -3.39 11.57
C ASP A 345 -24.83 -2.75 10.34
N ARG A 346 -24.94 -1.43 10.32
CA ARG A 346 -25.60 -0.65 9.27
C ARG A 346 -24.79 -0.72 7.98
N THR A 347 -23.47 -0.54 8.07
CA THR A 347 -22.56 -0.68 6.92
C THR A 347 -22.50 -2.13 6.46
N THR A 348 -22.47 -3.10 7.38
CA THR A 348 -22.48 -4.53 7.03
C THR A 348 -23.77 -4.92 6.27
N ALA A 349 -24.92 -4.37 6.67
CA ALA A 349 -26.18 -4.56 5.94
C ALA A 349 -26.17 -3.94 4.54
N ALA A 350 -25.56 -2.75 4.38
CA ALA A 350 -25.38 -2.11 3.08
C ALA A 350 -24.47 -2.95 2.16
N VAL A 351 -23.35 -3.47 2.68
CA VAL A 351 -22.47 -4.40 1.93
C VAL A 351 -23.22 -5.64 1.47
N LYS A 352 -24.03 -6.25 2.34
CA LYS A 352 -24.88 -7.39 1.96
C LYS A 352 -25.86 -7.02 0.85
N SER A 353 -26.44 -5.84 0.89
CA SER A 353 -27.34 -5.34 -0.16
C SER A 353 -26.62 -5.22 -1.52
N VAL A 354 -25.41 -4.68 -1.51
CA VAL A 354 -24.55 -4.55 -2.71
C VAL A 354 -24.13 -5.92 -3.24
N LEU A 355 -23.78 -6.88 -2.38
CA LEU A 355 -23.45 -8.25 -2.82
C LEU A 355 -24.61 -8.93 -3.57
N VAL A 356 -25.85 -8.76 -3.09
CA VAL A 356 -27.03 -9.29 -3.77
C VAL A 356 -27.25 -8.61 -5.12
N GLU A 357 -27.06 -7.29 -5.20
CA GLU A 357 -27.18 -6.53 -6.44
C GLU A 357 -26.09 -6.89 -7.45
N ILE A 358 -24.83 -7.01 -7.03
CA ILE A 358 -23.71 -7.47 -7.87
C ILE A 358 -24.00 -8.87 -8.41
N GLY A 359 -24.46 -9.81 -7.58
CA GLY A 359 -24.80 -11.15 -8.04
C GLY A 359 -25.92 -11.16 -9.09
N GLN A 360 -26.85 -10.19 -9.03
CA GLN A 360 -27.91 -10.03 -10.02
C GLN A 360 -27.40 -9.41 -11.32
N ILE A 361 -26.63 -8.33 -11.24
CA ILE A 361 -26.10 -7.61 -12.41
C ILE A 361 -25.10 -8.49 -13.16
N LEU A 362 -24.22 -9.16 -12.41
CA LEU A 362 -23.14 -9.97 -12.98
C LEU A 362 -23.55 -11.41 -13.26
N GLY A 363 -24.84 -11.75 -13.21
CA GLY A 363 -25.33 -13.11 -13.45
C GLY A 363 -24.90 -13.70 -14.80
N SER A 364 -24.76 -12.87 -15.84
CA SER A 364 -24.26 -13.29 -17.16
C SER A 364 -22.75 -13.56 -17.21
N PHE A 365 -22.01 -13.15 -16.17
CA PHE A 365 -20.56 -13.35 -16.02
C PHE A 365 -20.23 -14.48 -15.04
N LYS A 366 -21.18 -15.37 -14.75
CA LYS A 366 -20.97 -16.51 -13.85
C LYS A 366 -19.74 -17.32 -14.28
N GLY A 367 -18.85 -17.58 -13.33
CA GLY A 367 -17.58 -18.28 -13.54
C GLY A 367 -16.40 -17.39 -13.96
N LYS A 368 -16.62 -16.08 -14.17
CA LYS A 368 -15.57 -15.10 -14.52
C LYS A 368 -15.18 -14.17 -13.37
N PHE A 369 -15.83 -14.32 -12.22
CA PHE A 369 -15.54 -13.56 -11.02
C PHE A 369 -15.90 -14.38 -9.77
N ALA A 370 -15.34 -14.00 -8.63
CA ALA A 370 -15.74 -14.49 -7.32
C ALA A 370 -15.58 -13.40 -6.26
N ILE A 371 -16.43 -13.45 -5.23
CA ILE A 371 -16.29 -12.61 -4.03
C ILE A 371 -15.11 -13.12 -3.21
N ILE A 372 -14.24 -12.19 -2.82
CA ILE A 372 -13.03 -12.46 -2.04
C ILE A 372 -12.99 -11.55 -0.81
N GLY A 373 -11.88 -11.59 -0.06
CA GLY A 373 -11.60 -10.62 0.99
C GLY A 373 -12.52 -10.72 2.20
N GLY A 374 -12.85 -9.57 2.80
CA GLY A 374 -13.51 -9.50 4.13
C GLY A 374 -14.95 -10.00 4.17
N ALA A 375 -15.58 -10.19 3.01
CA ALA A 375 -16.94 -10.70 2.90
C ALA A 375 -17.05 -12.22 3.11
N VAL A 376 -15.99 -12.95 2.75
CA VAL A 376 -16.00 -14.42 2.70
C VAL A 376 -16.30 -15.07 4.06
N PRO A 377 -15.68 -14.67 5.19
CA PRO A 377 -15.90 -15.37 6.47
C PRO A 377 -17.37 -15.40 6.89
N TRP A 378 -18.10 -14.29 6.74
CA TRP A 378 -19.50 -14.23 7.18
C TRP A 378 -20.49 -14.74 6.13
N LEU A 379 -20.07 -14.90 4.87
CA LEU A 379 -20.85 -15.61 3.85
C LEU A 379 -20.78 -17.14 4.01
N LEU A 380 -19.65 -17.66 4.51
CA LEU A 380 -19.40 -19.10 4.58
C LEU A 380 -19.47 -19.70 5.99
N LEU A 381 -19.12 -18.92 7.01
CA LEU A 381 -18.92 -19.38 8.38
C LEU A 381 -19.79 -18.60 9.39
N ALA A 382 -20.98 -18.18 8.98
CA ALA A 382 -21.89 -17.47 9.87
C ALA A 382 -22.12 -18.28 11.16
N ASN A 383 -21.62 -17.76 12.28
CA ASN A 383 -21.72 -18.37 13.59
C ASN A 383 -22.44 -17.42 14.56
N GLU A 384 -23.54 -17.88 15.15
CA GLU A 384 -24.34 -17.11 16.10
C GLU A 384 -23.61 -16.87 17.43
N ASP A 385 -22.77 -17.82 17.87
CA ASP A 385 -22.01 -17.73 19.12
C ASP A 385 -20.82 -16.77 19.01
N MET A 386 -20.27 -16.63 17.80
CA MET A 386 -19.17 -15.71 17.51
C MET A 386 -19.40 -15.04 16.15
N PRO A 387 -20.22 -13.98 16.09
CA PRO A 387 -20.43 -13.23 14.87
C PRO A 387 -19.13 -12.64 14.33
N HIS A 388 -18.98 -12.65 13.02
CA HIS A 388 -17.89 -11.93 12.37
C HIS A 388 -18.13 -10.43 12.44
N VAL A 389 -17.08 -9.63 12.53
CA VAL A 389 -17.14 -8.15 12.59
C VAL A 389 -17.63 -7.49 11.30
N GLY A 390 -17.95 -8.25 10.25
CA GLY A 390 -18.35 -7.72 8.95
C GLY A 390 -17.20 -7.12 8.13
N THR A 391 -17.55 -6.34 7.11
CA THR A 391 -16.63 -5.62 6.22
C THR A 391 -17.29 -4.34 5.72
N LEU A 392 -16.50 -3.37 5.26
CA LEU A 392 -17.02 -2.07 4.79
C LEU A 392 -17.06 -1.96 3.25
N ASP A 393 -16.35 -2.86 2.59
CA ASP A 393 -16.08 -2.92 1.16
C ASP A 393 -16.44 -4.30 0.60
N VAL A 394 -16.68 -4.35 -0.72
CA VAL A 394 -16.85 -5.59 -1.47
C VAL A 394 -15.62 -5.83 -2.33
N ASP A 395 -14.85 -6.87 -2.04
CA ASP A 395 -13.75 -7.29 -2.90
C ASP A 395 -14.23 -8.29 -3.96
N VAL A 396 -13.99 -8.00 -5.23
CA VAL A 396 -14.34 -8.85 -6.37
C VAL A 396 -13.06 -9.28 -7.08
N GLY A 397 -12.75 -10.58 -7.01
CA GLY A 397 -11.71 -11.20 -7.83
C GLY A 397 -12.22 -11.48 -9.24
N LEU A 398 -11.47 -11.07 -10.25
CA LEU A 398 -11.79 -11.24 -11.66
C LEU A 398 -10.85 -12.24 -12.32
N ASP A 399 -11.41 -13.10 -13.16
CA ASP A 399 -10.65 -13.92 -14.11
C ASP A 399 -10.32 -13.07 -15.34
N ALA A 400 -9.16 -12.43 -15.30
CA ALA A 400 -8.72 -11.51 -16.35
C ALA A 400 -8.52 -12.21 -17.71
N GLU A 401 -8.19 -13.50 -17.72
CA GLU A 401 -8.04 -14.28 -18.96
C GLU A 401 -9.41 -14.60 -19.56
N ALA A 402 -10.37 -15.02 -18.72
CA ALA A 402 -11.74 -15.28 -19.17
C ALA A 402 -12.53 -14.02 -19.55
N LEU A 403 -12.10 -12.84 -19.07
CA LEU A 403 -12.66 -11.52 -19.39
C LEU A 403 -11.90 -10.78 -20.51
N GLY A 404 -11.30 -11.53 -21.44
CA GLY A 404 -10.68 -11.01 -22.66
C GLY A 404 -11.68 -10.33 -23.63
N ASP A 405 -11.16 -9.86 -24.77
CA ASP A 405 -11.96 -9.35 -25.90
C ASP A 405 -13.01 -8.26 -25.56
N GLY A 406 -12.76 -7.48 -24.51
CA GLY A 406 -13.62 -6.38 -24.08
C GLY A 406 -14.81 -6.77 -23.20
N GLU A 407 -14.93 -8.04 -22.81
CA GLU A 407 -15.95 -8.46 -21.83
C GLU A 407 -15.75 -7.82 -20.46
N TYR A 408 -14.50 -7.58 -20.06
CA TYR A 408 -14.20 -6.76 -18.88
C TYR A 408 -14.88 -5.38 -18.93
N ALA A 409 -14.82 -4.71 -20.07
CA ALA A 409 -15.46 -3.39 -20.22
C ALA A 409 -16.99 -3.51 -20.14
N THR A 410 -17.53 -4.61 -20.66
CA THR A 410 -18.97 -4.92 -20.58
C THR A 410 -19.39 -5.18 -19.13
N LEU A 411 -18.57 -5.89 -18.34
CA LEU A 411 -18.82 -6.16 -16.91
C LEU A 411 -18.89 -4.85 -16.11
N ILE A 412 -17.89 -3.99 -16.28
CA ILE A 412 -17.84 -2.70 -15.59
C ILE A 412 -18.97 -1.78 -16.08
N GLY A 413 -19.25 -1.76 -17.38
CA GLY A 413 -20.36 -1.01 -17.96
C GLY A 413 -21.72 -1.46 -17.44
N ALA A 414 -21.91 -2.76 -17.19
CA ALA A 414 -23.14 -3.28 -16.60
C ALA A 414 -23.35 -2.75 -15.17
N LEU A 415 -22.30 -2.70 -14.36
CA LEU A 415 -22.36 -2.10 -13.02
C LEU A 415 -22.62 -0.59 -13.10
N GLN A 416 -21.89 0.13 -13.96
CA GLN A 416 -22.09 1.58 -14.14
C GLN A 416 -23.51 1.93 -14.58
N GLY A 417 -24.12 1.12 -15.44
CA GLY A 417 -25.52 1.24 -15.84
C GLY A 417 -26.53 1.07 -14.68
N HIS A 418 -26.11 0.53 -13.54
CA HIS A 418 -26.93 0.31 -12.34
C HIS A 418 -26.46 1.15 -11.14
N GLY A 419 -25.91 2.34 -11.40
CA GLY A 419 -25.63 3.33 -10.36
C GLY A 419 -24.30 3.16 -9.61
N TYR A 420 -23.42 2.27 -10.09
CA TYR A 420 -22.05 2.19 -9.60
C TYR A 420 -21.22 3.28 -10.27
N ALA A 421 -20.64 4.18 -9.48
CA ALA A 421 -19.93 5.33 -10.02
C ALA A 421 -18.42 5.23 -9.76
N GLN A 422 -17.63 5.71 -10.70
CA GLN A 422 -16.24 6.09 -10.44
C GLN A 422 -16.22 7.58 -10.11
N ARG A 423 -16.10 7.92 -8.82
CA ARG A 423 -16.08 9.31 -8.33
C ARG A 423 -14.66 9.84 -8.21
N GLU A 424 -14.50 11.15 -8.27
CA GLU A 424 -13.23 11.84 -8.04
C GLU A 424 -12.71 11.51 -6.62
N GLY A 425 -11.46 11.06 -6.52
CA GLY A 425 -10.84 10.63 -5.26
C GLY A 425 -10.83 9.11 -5.02
N LEU A 426 -11.59 8.32 -5.79
CA LEU A 426 -11.49 6.85 -5.75
C LEU A 426 -10.31 6.34 -6.58
N ARG A 427 -9.75 5.21 -6.19
CA ARG A 427 -8.68 4.56 -6.97
C ARG A 427 -9.28 4.03 -8.27
N ARG A 428 -8.44 3.89 -9.31
CA ARG A 428 -8.89 3.44 -10.64
C ARG A 428 -9.53 2.05 -10.66
N PHE A 429 -9.32 1.25 -9.63
CA PHE A 429 -9.90 -0.08 -9.46
C PHE A 429 -11.11 -0.14 -8.56
N GLN A 430 -11.70 1.01 -8.26
CA GLN A 430 -12.81 1.13 -7.32
C GLN A 430 -14.03 1.70 -8.03
N LEU A 431 -15.17 1.09 -7.76
CA LEU A 431 -16.48 1.71 -7.97
C LEU A 431 -17.12 1.95 -6.60
N VAL A 432 -18.01 2.92 -6.51
CA VAL A 432 -18.83 3.14 -5.32
C VAL A 432 -20.30 2.99 -5.65
N ARG A 433 -21.03 2.29 -4.78
CA ARG A 433 -22.48 2.19 -4.79
C ARG A 433 -23.03 2.87 -3.55
N GLN A 434 -23.82 3.92 -3.75
CA GLN A 434 -24.52 4.57 -2.65
C GLN A 434 -25.79 3.77 -2.31
N VAL A 435 -25.92 3.35 -1.06
CA VAL A 435 -27.05 2.57 -0.55
C VAL A 435 -27.88 3.46 0.38
N PRO A 436 -29.18 3.68 0.09
CA PRO A 436 -30.07 4.37 1.01
C PRO A 436 -30.13 3.64 2.35
N ALA A 437 -30.09 4.39 3.44
CA ALA A 437 -30.16 3.77 4.75
C ALA A 437 -31.59 3.33 5.09
N GLN A 438 -31.74 2.12 5.60
CA GLN A 438 -33.05 1.55 5.95
C GLN A 438 -33.64 2.17 7.23
N ASP A 439 -32.80 2.81 8.04
CA ASP A 439 -33.16 3.47 9.30
C ASP A 439 -33.48 4.97 9.15
N GLY A 440 -33.48 5.49 7.92
CA GLY A 440 -33.69 6.91 7.64
C GLY A 440 -32.50 7.82 7.93
N GLY A 441 -31.33 7.27 8.27
CA GLY A 441 -30.09 8.06 8.37
C GLY A 441 -29.44 8.35 7.01
N GLU A 442 -28.20 8.86 7.01
CA GLU A 442 -27.44 9.19 5.79
C GLU A 442 -27.15 7.96 4.93
N ALA A 443 -27.17 8.12 3.60
CA ALA A 443 -26.84 7.04 2.68
C ALA A 443 -25.39 6.57 2.86
N ILE A 444 -25.16 5.28 2.63
CA ILE A 444 -23.88 4.62 2.86
C ILE A 444 -23.21 4.37 1.52
N ASP A 445 -22.00 4.90 1.36
CA ASP A 445 -21.18 4.60 0.20
C ASP A 445 -20.44 3.28 0.42
N VAL A 446 -20.80 2.26 -0.34
CA VAL A 446 -20.12 0.95 -0.35
C VAL A 446 -19.13 0.93 -1.50
N VAL A 447 -17.85 0.76 -1.19
CA VAL A 447 -16.79 0.65 -2.18
C VAL A 447 -16.69 -0.79 -2.67
N VAL A 448 -16.51 -0.96 -3.97
CA VAL A 448 -16.28 -2.24 -4.64
C VAL A 448 -14.89 -2.23 -5.26
N ASP A 449 -14.00 -3.08 -4.72
CA ASP A 449 -12.61 -3.23 -5.15
C ASP A 449 -12.51 -4.36 -6.18
N PHE A 450 -11.95 -4.07 -7.35
CA PHE A 450 -11.78 -5.06 -8.42
C PHE A 450 -10.33 -5.53 -8.50
N LEU A 451 -10.12 -6.80 -8.17
CA LEU A 451 -8.82 -7.43 -8.04
C LEU A 451 -8.61 -8.52 -9.09
N MET A 452 -7.37 -8.79 -9.46
CA MET A 452 -7.00 -9.86 -10.38
C MET A 452 -5.69 -10.54 -9.94
N PRO A 453 -5.40 -11.76 -10.42
CA PRO A 453 -4.13 -12.42 -10.14
C PRO A 453 -2.92 -11.57 -10.54
N ARG A 454 -1.89 -11.55 -9.69
CA ARG A 454 -0.67 -10.77 -9.95
C ARG A 454 0.04 -11.18 -11.23
N ASP A 455 -0.01 -12.45 -11.60
CA ASP A 455 0.65 -12.99 -12.79
C ASP A 455 -0.28 -13.06 -14.01
N ALA A 456 -1.50 -12.50 -13.94
CA ALA A 456 -2.43 -12.55 -15.05
C ALA A 456 -1.88 -11.84 -16.30
N GLU A 457 -1.90 -12.53 -17.43
CA GLU A 457 -1.62 -11.95 -18.74
C GLU A 457 -2.85 -11.17 -19.22
N ILE A 458 -2.66 -9.91 -19.61
CA ILE A 458 -3.76 -9.04 -20.04
C ILE A 458 -3.44 -8.51 -21.42
N VAL A 459 -4.38 -8.68 -22.35
CA VAL A 459 -4.33 -8.01 -23.65
C VAL A 459 -4.58 -6.52 -23.42
N LYS A 460 -3.53 -5.70 -23.58
CA LYS A 460 -3.64 -4.24 -23.48
C LYS A 460 -4.25 -3.69 -24.76
N ASN A 461 -5.40 -3.02 -24.63
CA ASN A 461 -6.01 -2.26 -25.72
C ASN A 461 -5.42 -0.83 -25.75
N ASP A 462 -5.04 -0.37 -26.93
CA ASP A 462 -4.65 1.02 -27.20
C ASP A 462 -5.55 1.60 -28.31
N PRO A 463 -6.47 2.52 -27.99
CA PRO A 463 -6.71 3.12 -26.68
C PRO A 463 -7.40 2.17 -25.67
N PRO A 464 -7.32 2.45 -24.35
CA PRO A 464 -8.02 1.66 -23.33
C PRO A 464 -9.54 1.66 -23.54
N LEU A 465 -10.18 0.50 -23.34
CA LEU A 465 -11.64 0.36 -23.48
C LEU A 465 -12.43 1.13 -22.42
N ILE A 466 -11.84 1.39 -21.25
CA ILE A 466 -12.35 2.30 -20.22
C ILE A 466 -11.20 3.20 -19.82
N SER A 467 -11.33 4.52 -20.07
CA SER A 467 -10.27 5.51 -19.83
C SER A 467 -9.86 5.60 -18.37
N ASP A 468 -10.84 5.56 -17.47
CA ASP A 468 -10.62 5.93 -16.07
C ASP A 468 -10.52 4.72 -15.13
N PHE A 469 -10.84 3.50 -15.58
CA PHE A 469 -10.92 2.31 -14.75
C PHE A 469 -9.82 1.27 -15.06
N ALA A 470 -9.30 0.60 -14.03
CA ALA A 470 -8.27 -0.45 -14.13
C ALA A 470 -8.47 -1.50 -13.02
N VAL A 471 -7.90 -2.70 -13.14
CA VAL A 471 -7.93 -3.73 -12.08
C VAL A 471 -6.64 -3.74 -11.28
N GLN A 472 -6.73 -4.02 -9.97
CA GLN A 472 -5.55 -4.13 -9.12
C GLN A 472 -5.04 -5.57 -9.05
N ARG A 473 -3.74 -5.75 -9.26
CA ARG A 473 -3.06 -7.04 -9.09
C ARG A 473 -2.96 -7.39 -7.60
N ALA A 474 -3.38 -8.60 -7.23
CA ALA A 474 -3.37 -9.10 -5.87
C ALA A 474 -2.74 -10.50 -5.77
N ASP A 475 -1.95 -10.71 -4.73
CA ASP A 475 -1.29 -11.99 -4.45
C ASP A 475 -2.29 -13.03 -3.94
N GLY A 476 -2.23 -14.24 -4.50
CA GLY A 476 -3.16 -15.33 -4.19
C GLY A 476 -4.55 -15.20 -4.83
N ALA A 477 -4.85 -14.13 -5.57
CA ALA A 477 -6.15 -13.97 -6.24
C ALA A 477 -6.40 -15.04 -7.32
N ASP A 478 -5.36 -15.71 -7.82
CA ASP A 478 -5.49 -16.89 -8.68
C ASP A 478 -6.21 -18.06 -8.00
N LEU A 479 -6.02 -18.21 -6.68
CA LEU A 479 -6.64 -19.28 -5.90
C LEU A 479 -8.16 -19.08 -5.82
N ALA A 480 -8.63 -17.84 -5.74
CA ALA A 480 -10.06 -17.55 -5.65
C ALA A 480 -10.83 -17.99 -6.91
N MET A 481 -10.21 -17.93 -8.09
CA MET A 481 -10.84 -18.38 -9.33
C MET A 481 -10.81 -19.91 -9.48
N ARG A 482 -9.85 -20.58 -8.82
CA ARG A 482 -9.68 -22.04 -8.87
C ARG A 482 -10.46 -22.77 -7.78
N PHE A 483 -10.59 -22.14 -6.62
CA PHE A 483 -11.17 -22.71 -5.41
C PHE A 483 -12.25 -21.76 -4.89
N TYR A 484 -13.46 -21.94 -5.41
CA TYR A 484 -14.66 -21.22 -4.99
C TYR A 484 -15.83 -22.18 -4.81
N GLN A 485 -16.85 -21.69 -4.13
CA GLN A 485 -18.15 -22.35 -4.03
C GLN A 485 -19.27 -21.37 -4.41
N LEU A 486 -20.35 -21.89 -4.96
CA LEU A 486 -21.54 -21.10 -5.24
C LEU A 486 -22.36 -20.96 -3.96
N VAL A 487 -22.64 -19.73 -3.57
CA VAL A 487 -23.36 -19.40 -2.34
C VAL A 487 -24.64 -18.68 -2.70
N ALA A 488 -25.76 -19.16 -2.17
CA ALA A 488 -27.03 -18.47 -2.27
C ALA A 488 -27.10 -17.33 -1.24
N VAL A 489 -27.12 -16.09 -1.71
CA VAL A 489 -27.22 -14.90 -0.87
C VAL A 489 -28.60 -14.28 -1.08
N ALA A 490 -29.33 -14.08 0.03
CA ALA A 490 -30.63 -13.41 0.02
C ALA A 490 -30.57 -12.14 0.87
N GLY A 491 -31.20 -11.07 0.38
CA GLY A 491 -31.19 -9.79 1.07
C GLY A 491 -32.00 -8.70 0.36
N PRO A 492 -32.07 -7.51 0.97
CA PRO A 492 -32.65 -6.33 0.35
C PRO A 492 -31.77 -5.82 -0.80
N MET A 493 -32.41 -5.22 -1.81
CA MET A 493 -31.71 -4.53 -2.90
C MET A 493 -31.55 -3.03 -2.56
N PRO A 494 -30.50 -2.35 -3.05
CA PRO A 494 -30.27 -0.94 -2.72
C PRO A 494 -31.43 -0.02 -3.13
N ASP A 495 -32.08 -0.30 -4.27
CA ASP A 495 -33.21 0.50 -4.77
C ASP A 495 -34.59 -0.07 -4.33
N GLY A 496 -34.59 -0.96 -3.34
CA GLY A 496 -35.80 -1.54 -2.74
C GLY A 496 -36.19 -2.93 -3.27
N GLY A 497 -37.04 -3.62 -2.51
CA GLY A 497 -37.37 -5.03 -2.74
C GLY A 497 -36.33 -5.99 -2.15
N THR A 498 -36.59 -7.29 -2.29
CA THR A 498 -35.68 -8.37 -1.84
C THR A 498 -35.35 -9.27 -3.00
N ASN A 499 -34.12 -9.79 -3.03
CA ASN A 499 -33.68 -10.72 -4.05
C ASN A 499 -32.88 -11.88 -3.44
N ARG A 500 -32.74 -12.96 -4.21
CA ARG A 500 -31.89 -14.11 -3.90
C ARG A 500 -31.08 -14.47 -5.13
N VAL A 501 -29.76 -14.45 -4.99
CA VAL A 501 -28.81 -14.72 -6.08
C VAL A 501 -27.86 -15.84 -5.68
N GLU A 502 -27.31 -16.54 -6.67
CA GLU A 502 -26.16 -17.42 -6.47
C GLU A 502 -24.90 -16.70 -6.95
N ILE A 503 -23.92 -16.55 -6.07
CA ILE A 503 -22.65 -15.88 -6.37
C ILE A 503 -21.48 -16.79 -6.02
N ALA A 504 -20.43 -16.76 -6.83
CA ALA A 504 -19.20 -17.45 -6.52
C ALA A 504 -18.49 -16.75 -5.35
N VAL A 505 -18.12 -17.50 -4.33
CA VAL A 505 -17.39 -17.02 -3.15
C VAL A 505 -16.14 -17.87 -2.99
N CYS A 506 -14.98 -17.23 -2.84
CA CYS A 506 -13.71 -17.89 -2.59
C CYS A 506 -13.80 -18.83 -1.39
N SER A 507 -13.22 -20.03 -1.50
CA SER A 507 -13.24 -21.01 -0.41
C SER A 507 -12.45 -20.52 0.80
N ILE A 508 -12.74 -21.05 1.99
CA ILE A 508 -11.98 -20.72 3.20
C ILE A 508 -10.48 -21.04 3.05
N PRO A 509 -10.05 -22.20 2.54
CA PRO A 509 -8.64 -22.46 2.26
C PRO A 509 -7.98 -21.40 1.38
N ALA A 510 -8.66 -20.96 0.31
CA ALA A 510 -8.10 -19.97 -0.61
C ALA A 510 -8.03 -18.58 0.04
N LEU A 511 -9.07 -18.20 0.81
CA LEU A 511 -9.03 -16.99 1.62
C LEU A 511 -7.86 -17.00 2.61
N LEU A 512 -7.60 -18.10 3.30
CA LEU A 512 -6.47 -18.21 4.25
C LEU A 512 -5.15 -17.93 3.54
N ALA A 513 -4.88 -18.59 2.40
CA ALA A 513 -3.66 -18.34 1.63
C ALA A 513 -3.54 -16.87 1.17
N MET A 514 -4.64 -16.28 0.67
CA MET A 514 -4.68 -14.85 0.28
C MET A 514 -4.40 -13.92 1.48
N LYS A 515 -4.98 -14.21 2.64
CA LYS A 515 -4.75 -13.44 3.87
C LYS A 515 -3.33 -13.61 4.40
N GLY A 516 -2.69 -14.75 4.15
CA GLY A 516 -1.27 -14.94 4.42
C GLY A 516 -0.39 -13.93 3.69
N HIS A 517 -0.63 -13.72 2.39
CA HIS A 517 0.06 -12.68 1.61
C HIS A 517 -0.23 -11.27 2.15
N ALA A 518 -1.49 -10.97 2.45
CA ALA A 518 -1.87 -9.68 3.02
C ALA A 518 -1.15 -9.42 4.35
N LEU A 519 -1.15 -10.39 5.26
CA LEU A 519 -0.50 -10.30 6.56
C LEU A 519 1.03 -10.14 6.46
N ALA A 520 1.65 -10.67 5.40
CA ALA A 520 3.07 -10.46 5.13
C ALA A 520 3.38 -9.07 4.57
N GLY A 521 2.53 -8.58 3.66
CA GLY A 521 2.79 -7.39 2.85
C GLY A 521 2.25 -6.07 3.41
N ARG A 522 1.27 -6.08 4.32
CA ARG A 522 0.68 -4.86 4.88
C ARG A 522 0.39 -4.96 6.38
N TYR A 523 0.36 -3.82 7.04
CA TYR A 523 0.02 -3.73 8.46
C TYR A 523 -1.46 -3.44 8.66
N LYS A 524 -2.29 -4.50 8.67
CA LYS A 524 -3.73 -4.43 8.95
C LYS A 524 -4.13 -5.51 9.94
N GLN A 525 -4.50 -5.13 11.16
CA GLN A 525 -4.75 -6.08 12.25
C GLN A 525 -5.87 -7.09 11.93
N LYS A 526 -6.90 -6.64 11.20
CA LYS A 526 -8.02 -7.48 10.75
C LYS A 526 -7.58 -8.70 9.94
N ASP A 527 -6.50 -8.62 9.15
CA ASP A 527 -6.10 -9.77 8.33
C ASP A 527 -5.71 -10.98 9.21
N ALA A 528 -5.07 -10.75 10.35
CA ALA A 528 -4.79 -11.80 11.33
C ALA A 528 -6.08 -12.31 12.02
N TYR A 529 -7.02 -11.40 12.29
CA TYR A 529 -8.33 -11.76 12.85
C TYR A 529 -9.14 -12.62 11.90
N ASP A 530 -9.23 -12.26 10.60
CA ASP A 530 -9.99 -13.03 9.60
C ASP A 530 -9.42 -14.46 9.47
N ILE A 531 -8.08 -14.61 9.48
CA ILE A 531 -7.41 -15.92 9.48
C ILE A 531 -7.85 -16.73 10.71
N TYR A 532 -7.69 -16.16 11.91
CA TYR A 532 -8.05 -16.82 13.14
C TYR A 532 -9.56 -17.17 13.21
N TYR A 533 -10.43 -16.23 12.80
CA TYR A 533 -11.87 -16.44 12.77
C TYR A 533 -12.23 -17.62 11.89
N CYS A 534 -11.64 -17.72 10.69
CA CYS A 534 -11.92 -18.79 9.76
C CYS A 534 -11.49 -20.15 10.30
N VAL A 535 -10.31 -20.24 10.93
CA VAL A 535 -9.82 -21.50 11.51
C VAL A 535 -10.67 -21.92 12.70
N ARG A 536 -11.00 -20.98 13.60
CA ARG A 536 -11.79 -21.27 14.79
C ARG A 536 -13.22 -21.69 14.48
N ASN A 537 -13.85 -21.05 13.48
CA ASN A 537 -15.26 -21.25 13.17
C ASN A 537 -15.49 -22.23 12.01
N TYR A 538 -14.46 -22.95 11.57
CA TYR A 538 -14.64 -23.96 10.53
C TYR A 538 -15.53 -25.11 11.07
N PRO A 539 -16.69 -25.43 10.43
CA PRO A 539 -17.70 -26.29 11.04
C PRO A 539 -17.21 -27.71 11.35
N ASP A 540 -16.34 -28.24 10.48
CA ASP A 540 -15.81 -29.59 10.59
C ASP A 540 -14.48 -29.67 11.35
N GLY A 541 -14.05 -28.53 11.92
CA GLY A 541 -12.84 -28.41 12.73
C GLY A 541 -11.54 -28.39 11.92
N ILE A 542 -10.44 -28.32 12.66
CA ILE A 542 -9.09 -28.06 12.12
C ILE A 542 -8.62 -29.16 11.16
N GLU A 543 -8.89 -30.43 11.47
CA GLU A 543 -8.43 -31.55 10.66
C GLU A 543 -9.09 -31.58 9.28
N ALA A 544 -10.39 -31.27 9.21
CA ALA A 544 -11.10 -31.14 7.95
C ALA A 544 -10.58 -29.94 7.14
N LEU A 545 -10.42 -28.79 7.80
CA LEU A 545 -9.84 -27.60 7.17
C LEU A 545 -8.43 -27.87 6.63
N ALA A 546 -7.59 -28.57 7.39
CA ALA A 546 -6.24 -28.94 6.97
C ALA A 546 -6.26 -29.83 5.71
N GLN A 547 -7.20 -30.78 5.63
CA GLN A 547 -7.37 -31.63 4.43
C GLN A 547 -7.77 -30.81 3.21
N GLU A 548 -8.69 -29.85 3.37
CA GLU A 548 -9.13 -28.96 2.30
C GLU A 548 -8.06 -27.94 1.88
N CYS A 549 -7.13 -27.59 2.77
CA CYS A 549 -5.97 -26.76 2.42
C CYS A 549 -4.90 -27.51 1.61
N ARG A 550 -4.84 -28.84 1.64
CA ARG A 550 -3.77 -29.62 0.97
C ARG A 550 -3.68 -29.39 -0.54
N PRO A 551 -4.79 -29.38 -1.33
CA PRO A 551 -4.72 -29.12 -2.76
C PRO A 551 -4.07 -27.76 -3.09
N LEU A 552 -4.27 -26.76 -2.23
CA LEU A 552 -3.74 -25.41 -2.44
C LEU A 552 -2.21 -25.35 -2.26
N LEU A 553 -1.62 -26.27 -1.49
CA LEU A 553 -0.15 -26.37 -1.36
C LEU A 553 0.53 -26.81 -2.67
N GLY A 554 -0.23 -27.39 -3.62
CA GLY A 554 0.26 -27.67 -4.97
C GLY A 554 0.41 -26.42 -5.84
N HIS A 555 -0.10 -25.27 -5.39
CA HIS A 555 0.01 -23.99 -6.09
C HIS A 555 1.02 -23.09 -5.40
N ALA A 556 1.92 -22.47 -6.16
CA ALA A 556 2.97 -21.62 -5.60
C ALA A 556 2.42 -20.43 -4.79
N SER A 557 1.30 -19.86 -5.23
CA SER A 557 0.56 -18.81 -4.50
C SER A 557 0.00 -19.33 -3.17
N GLY A 558 -0.57 -20.54 -3.15
CA GLY A 558 -1.10 -21.20 -1.96
C GLY A 558 -0.01 -21.53 -0.95
N GLU A 559 1.02 -22.25 -1.39
CA GLU A 559 2.18 -22.61 -0.56
C GLU A 559 2.82 -21.39 0.10
N ARG A 560 3.10 -20.32 -0.67
CA ARG A 560 3.66 -19.08 -0.13
C ARG A 560 2.73 -18.41 0.88
N GLY A 561 1.42 -18.35 0.59
CA GLY A 561 0.43 -17.77 1.48
C GLY A 561 0.40 -18.46 2.85
N PHE A 562 0.36 -19.80 2.88
CA PHE A 562 0.40 -20.54 4.14
C PHE A 562 1.75 -20.44 4.87
N ARG A 563 2.86 -20.38 4.14
CA ARG A 563 4.19 -20.11 4.75
C ARG A 563 4.22 -18.75 5.45
N HIS A 564 3.64 -17.72 4.86
CA HIS A 564 3.51 -16.41 5.52
C HIS A 564 2.68 -16.47 6.81
N ILE A 565 1.60 -17.26 6.83
CA ILE A 565 0.86 -17.50 8.09
C ILE A 565 1.78 -18.15 9.12
N ALA A 566 2.54 -19.18 8.73
CA ALA A 566 3.47 -19.85 9.62
C ALA A 566 4.57 -18.92 10.17
N GLU A 567 5.08 -18.00 9.36
CA GLU A 567 6.07 -17.00 9.78
C GLU A 567 5.48 -15.94 10.73
N LYS A 568 4.22 -15.54 10.53
CA LYS A 568 3.59 -14.48 11.31
C LYS A 568 2.97 -14.97 12.61
N PHE A 569 2.59 -16.25 12.68
CA PHE A 569 2.10 -16.93 13.87
C PHE A 569 3.17 -17.84 14.48
N ASP A 570 4.43 -17.40 14.47
CA ASP A 570 5.60 -18.18 14.92
C ASP A 570 5.58 -18.49 16.43
N THR A 571 5.17 -17.53 17.24
CA THR A 571 5.14 -17.59 18.70
C THR A 571 3.90 -16.92 19.25
N PHE A 572 3.61 -17.15 20.54
CA PHE A 572 2.51 -16.45 21.25
C PHE A 572 2.64 -14.93 21.18
N GLU A 573 3.85 -14.38 21.27
CA GLU A 573 4.14 -12.94 21.12
C GLU A 573 4.42 -12.53 19.66
N GLY A 574 4.17 -13.44 18.72
CA GLY A 574 4.35 -13.22 17.29
C GLY A 574 3.42 -12.14 16.76
N HIS A 575 3.72 -11.66 15.55
CA HIS A 575 2.99 -10.58 14.92
C HIS A 575 1.49 -10.88 14.76
N GLY A 576 1.15 -12.07 14.28
CA GLY A 576 -0.22 -12.52 14.02
C GLY A 576 -1.09 -12.53 15.28
N PRO A 577 -0.73 -13.30 16.34
CA PRO A 577 -1.49 -13.32 17.58
C PRO A 577 -1.63 -11.94 18.23
N THR A 578 -0.57 -11.14 18.23
CA THR A 578 -0.61 -9.76 18.76
C THR A 578 -1.56 -8.88 17.96
N CYS A 579 -1.64 -9.05 16.63
CA CYS A 579 -2.60 -8.33 15.80
C CYS A 579 -4.04 -8.73 16.13
N VAL A 580 -4.32 -10.03 16.33
CA VAL A 580 -5.65 -10.48 16.76
C VAL A 580 -6.03 -9.84 18.09
N ARG A 581 -5.13 -9.87 19.08
CA ARG A 581 -5.36 -9.24 20.39
C ARG A 581 -5.75 -7.78 20.23
N ARG A 582 -4.90 -6.99 19.59
CA ARG A 582 -5.11 -5.54 19.43
C ARG A 582 -6.39 -5.22 18.67
N PHE A 583 -6.76 -6.05 17.71
CA PHE A 583 -7.97 -5.84 16.92
C PHE A 583 -9.23 -5.98 17.75
N VAL A 584 -9.25 -6.91 18.72
CA VAL A 584 -10.43 -7.22 19.54
C VAL A 584 -10.41 -6.57 20.93
N GLU A 585 -9.29 -5.96 21.33
CA GLU A 585 -9.03 -5.39 22.67
C GLU A 585 -10.13 -4.42 23.15
N ASP A 586 -10.66 -3.60 22.24
CA ASP A 586 -11.70 -2.61 22.54
C ASP A 586 -13.14 -3.13 22.37
N THR A 587 -13.32 -4.41 22.02
CA THR A 587 -14.61 -4.93 21.53
C THR A 587 -15.31 -5.81 22.56
N HIS A 588 -16.21 -5.19 23.33
CA HIS A 588 -17.14 -5.91 24.23
C HIS A 588 -18.15 -6.78 23.46
N ALA A 589 -18.20 -6.69 22.12
CA ALA A 589 -19.17 -7.39 21.28
C ALA A 589 -18.76 -8.83 20.90
N LEU A 590 -17.52 -9.25 21.15
CA LEU A 590 -17.03 -10.58 20.75
C LEU A 590 -17.02 -11.61 21.91
N GLY A 591 -17.59 -11.25 23.07
CA GLY A 591 -17.78 -12.10 24.25
C GLY A 591 -16.87 -11.75 25.43
N ASP A 592 -16.99 -12.52 26.53
CA ASP A 592 -16.34 -12.26 27.84
C ASP A 592 -14.84 -12.60 27.89
N ARG A 593 -14.18 -12.78 26.74
CA ARG A 593 -12.77 -13.19 26.66
C ARG A 593 -11.84 -11.99 26.84
N THR A 594 -10.82 -12.12 27.68
CA THR A 594 -9.77 -11.10 27.82
C THR A 594 -8.91 -11.03 26.55
N PRO A 595 -8.27 -9.88 26.26
CA PRO A 595 -7.37 -9.75 25.11
C PRO A 595 -6.28 -10.85 25.08
N GLU A 596 -5.71 -11.22 26.23
CA GLU A 596 -4.71 -12.30 26.33
C GLU A 596 -5.30 -13.67 25.98
N GLN A 597 -6.55 -13.94 26.34
CA GLN A 597 -7.25 -15.17 25.96
C GLN A 597 -7.48 -15.23 24.45
N TRP A 598 -7.78 -14.10 23.80
CA TRP A 598 -7.84 -14.00 22.35
C TRP A 598 -6.49 -14.28 21.69
N GLN A 599 -5.40 -13.70 22.23
CA GLN A 599 -4.04 -13.95 21.73
C GLN A 599 -3.67 -15.44 21.84
N GLN A 600 -3.97 -16.04 23.00
CA GLN A 600 -3.64 -17.43 23.30
C GLN A 600 -4.40 -18.40 22.40
N ASP A 601 -5.70 -18.18 22.23
CA ASP A 601 -6.54 -18.99 21.36
C ASP A 601 -6.14 -18.79 19.90
N ALA A 602 -5.88 -17.55 19.45
CA ALA A 602 -5.43 -17.29 18.09
C ALA A 602 -4.12 -18.01 17.75
N PHE A 603 -3.13 -17.96 18.65
CA PHE A 603 -1.91 -18.72 18.47
C PHE A 603 -2.19 -20.24 18.44
N GLY A 604 -2.97 -20.75 19.39
CA GLY A 604 -3.25 -22.19 19.52
C GLY A 604 -4.01 -22.78 18.31
N GLN A 605 -5.06 -22.11 17.83
CA GLN A 605 -5.84 -22.56 16.68
C GLN A 605 -4.98 -22.61 15.40
N ILE A 606 -4.18 -21.57 15.16
CA ILE A 606 -3.33 -21.50 13.96
C ILE A 606 -2.15 -22.48 14.06
N ASP A 607 -1.54 -22.65 15.23
CA ASP A 607 -0.49 -23.65 15.43
C ASP A 607 -1.00 -25.07 15.16
N ALA A 608 -2.19 -25.40 15.66
CA ALA A 608 -2.83 -26.70 15.42
C ALA A 608 -3.11 -26.93 13.92
N LEU A 609 -3.62 -25.92 13.20
CA LEU A 609 -3.81 -26.03 11.75
C LEU A 609 -2.48 -26.26 11.01
N LEU A 610 -1.45 -25.48 11.33
CA LEU A 610 -0.14 -25.59 10.67
C LEU A 610 0.50 -26.96 10.90
N ARG A 611 0.34 -27.55 12.10
CA ARG A 611 0.76 -28.93 12.39
C ARG A 611 -0.01 -29.97 11.58
N ALA A 612 -1.34 -29.85 11.52
CA ALA A 612 -2.20 -30.74 10.74
C ALA A 612 -1.90 -30.68 9.22
N MET A 613 -1.41 -29.53 8.74
CA MET A 613 -0.94 -29.32 7.38
C MET A 613 0.54 -29.72 7.15
N ALA A 614 1.25 -30.21 8.18
CA ALA A 614 2.68 -30.52 8.14
C ALA A 614 3.58 -29.33 7.73
N LEU A 615 3.15 -28.10 8.03
CA LEU A 615 3.93 -26.87 7.84
C LEU A 615 4.70 -26.46 9.09
N ARG A 616 4.45 -27.14 10.22
CA ARG A 616 5.14 -26.92 11.50
C ARG A 616 5.30 -28.25 12.24
N ASN A 617 6.48 -28.44 12.82
CA ASN A 617 6.87 -29.65 13.55
C ASN A 617 6.40 -29.65 15.00
#